data_AF-A0A353WV73-F1
#
_entry.id   AF-A0A353WV73-F1
#
_cell.length_a   1.000
_cell.length_b   1.000
_cell.length_c   1.000
_cell.angle_alpha   90.00
_cell.angle_beta   90.00
_cell.angle_gamma   90.00
#
_symmetry.space_group_name_H-M   'P 1'
#
loop_
_entity.id
_entity.type
_entity.pdbx_description
1 polymer ?
#
loop_
_entity_poly.entity_id
_entity_poly.type
_entity_poly.pdbx_seq_one_letter_code
_entity_poly.pdbx_strand_id
1 'polypeptide(L)'
;MIYQAVKLISEQLNTYFIDEIGEDGTYVEPGNIALIESNSDGPGMGNNSNGLEDKVIATLVNMQEEKVLKNLPAYAIQQADKVVYENPPVILNLYLLFTATNTNYNKALVYLAYVVAFFQGKRIFSNSNTPIRSDLTSYSSKWRCSGYK
;
A
#
# COMPACT_ATOMS: atom_id res chain seq x y z
N MET A 1 8.86 -2.07 -4.07
CA MET A 1 7.69 -2.96 -4.23
C MET A 1 6.64 -2.74 -3.14
N ILE A 2 6.95 -2.81 -1.83
CA ILE A 2 5.93 -2.63 -0.75
C ILE A 2 5.22 -1.28 -0.83
N TYR A 3 5.96 -0.18 -0.94
CA TYR A 3 5.39 1.16 -1.11
C TYR A 3 4.38 1.23 -2.27
N GLN A 4 4.75 0.65 -3.42
CA GLN A 4 3.92 0.65 -4.62
C GLN A 4 2.64 -0.17 -4.38
N ALA A 5 2.75 -1.32 -3.71
CA ALA A 5 1.60 -2.17 -3.42
C ALA A 5 0.60 -1.47 -2.49
N VAL A 6 1.06 -0.90 -1.37
CA VAL A 6 0.19 -0.19 -0.43
C VAL A 6 -0.44 1.03 -1.10
N LYS A 7 0.35 1.82 -1.82
CA LYS A 7 -0.15 3.00 -2.54
C LYS A 7 -1.17 2.64 -3.62
N LEU A 8 -0.92 1.57 -4.38
CA LEU A 8 -1.87 1.08 -5.38
C LEU A 8 -3.19 0.64 -4.75
N ILE A 9 -3.14 -0.05 -3.61
CA ILE A 9 -4.36 -0.43 -2.87
C ILE A 9 -5.12 0.82 -2.42
N SER A 10 -4.42 1.81 -1.85
CA SER A 10 -5.03 3.08 -1.43
C SER A 10 -5.65 3.84 -2.60
N GLU A 11 -4.98 3.92 -3.75
CA GLU A 11 -5.50 4.59 -4.95
C GLU A 11 -6.76 3.89 -5.50
N GLN A 12 -6.74 2.55 -5.58
CA GLN A 12 -7.90 1.78 -6.05
C GLN A 12 -9.09 1.92 -5.11
N LEU A 13 -8.84 1.89 -3.81
CA LEU A 13 -9.88 2.10 -2.81
C LEU A 13 -10.41 3.54 -2.89
N ASN A 14 -9.55 4.53 -3.13
CA ASN A 14 -10.00 5.91 -3.31
C ASN A 14 -10.90 6.07 -4.53
N THR A 15 -10.56 5.44 -5.66
CA THR A 15 -11.43 5.42 -6.86
C THR A 15 -12.79 4.79 -6.54
N TYR A 16 -12.79 3.66 -5.82
CA TYR A 16 -14.05 3.02 -5.40
C TYR A 16 -14.92 3.95 -4.53
N PHE A 17 -14.30 4.68 -3.60
CA PHE A 17 -15.03 5.65 -2.78
C PHE A 17 -15.62 6.81 -3.60
N ILE A 18 -14.87 7.33 -4.59
CA ILE A 18 -15.37 8.38 -5.49
C ILE A 18 -16.58 7.85 -6.28
N ASP A 19 -16.53 6.61 -6.77
CA ASP A 19 -17.63 6.01 -7.54
C ASP A 19 -18.90 5.80 -6.67
N GLU A 20 -18.75 5.40 -5.41
CA GLU A 20 -19.88 5.17 -4.49
C GLU A 20 -20.47 6.46 -3.92
N ILE A 21 -19.63 7.46 -3.63
CA ILE A 21 -20.06 8.73 -3.02
C ILE A 21 -20.51 9.74 -4.09
N GLY A 22 -19.92 9.68 -5.29
CA GLY A 22 -20.20 10.59 -6.40
C GLY A 22 -19.57 11.97 -6.26
N GLU A 23 -18.59 12.13 -5.36
CA GLU A 23 -17.86 13.37 -5.14
C GLU A 23 -16.35 13.15 -5.33
N ASP A 24 -15.71 14.09 -6.02
CA ASP A 24 -14.27 14.07 -6.21
C ASP A 24 -13.56 14.46 -4.90
N GLY A 25 -12.82 13.52 -4.32
CA GLY A 25 -12.11 13.72 -3.07
C GLY A 25 -11.04 12.68 -2.80
N THR A 26 -10.17 12.98 -1.85
CA THR A 26 -9.24 11.99 -1.30
C THR A 26 -9.83 11.45 0.00
N TYR A 27 -10.44 10.28 -0.10
CA TYR A 27 -11.03 9.56 1.03
C TYR A 27 -10.05 8.60 1.67
N VAL A 28 -9.11 8.04 0.91
CA VAL A 28 -8.16 7.03 1.41
C VAL A 28 -6.73 7.45 1.20
N GLU A 29 -5.93 7.43 2.27
CA GLU A 29 -4.50 7.73 2.21
C GLU A 29 -3.66 6.70 2.98
N PRO A 30 -2.49 6.31 2.48
CA PRO A 30 -1.53 5.54 3.26
C PRO A 30 -0.91 6.44 4.34
N GLY A 31 -0.90 5.99 5.60
CA GLY A 31 -0.41 6.79 6.71
C GLY A 31 -0.15 5.96 7.96
N ASN A 32 0.40 6.59 8.99
CA ASN A 32 0.57 5.98 10.31
C ASN A 32 -0.46 6.57 11.27
N ILE A 33 -1.40 5.74 11.74
CA ILE A 33 -2.44 6.16 12.68
C ILE A 33 -1.87 6.71 14.00
N ALA A 34 -0.69 6.26 14.45
CA ALA A 34 -0.09 6.73 15.70
C ALA A 34 0.34 8.21 15.65
N LEU A 35 0.44 8.80 14.46
CA LEU A 35 0.88 10.19 14.26
C LEU A 35 -0.29 11.18 14.11
N ILE A 36 -1.54 10.72 14.28
CA ILE A 36 -2.70 11.57 14.07
C ILE A 36 -2.84 12.65 15.15
N GLU A 37 -2.51 12.32 16.40
CA GLU A 37 -2.63 13.22 17.56
C GLU A 37 -1.35 14.04 17.81
N SER A 38 -0.21 13.63 17.23
CA SER A 38 1.09 14.25 17.53
C SER A 38 1.33 15.62 16.88
N ASN A 39 0.37 16.15 16.10
CA ASN A 39 0.52 17.43 15.39
C ASN A 39 -0.50 18.51 15.82
N SER A 40 -1.28 18.27 16.87
CA SER A 40 -1.92 19.37 17.61
C SER A 40 -0.96 19.84 18.69
N ASP A 41 -0.24 20.94 18.45
CA ASP A 41 -0.04 22.04 19.42
C ASP A 41 1.23 22.85 19.17
N GLY A 42 1.06 23.98 18.49
CA GLY A 42 1.87 25.18 18.66
C GLY A 42 0.94 26.40 18.52
N PRO A 43 0.83 27.28 19.53
CA PRO A 43 -0.07 28.44 19.44
C PRO A 43 0.53 29.43 18.44
N GLY A 44 -0.12 29.59 17.29
CA GLY A 44 0.22 30.62 16.30
C GLY A 44 0.84 30.14 14.98
N MET A 45 0.89 28.84 14.71
CA MET A 45 1.19 28.34 13.36
C MET A 45 -0.08 27.69 12.79
N GLY A 46 -0.59 28.22 11.68
CA GLY A 46 -1.87 27.80 11.09
C GLY A 46 -2.01 26.30 10.90
N ASN A 47 -3.25 25.83 10.97
CA ASN A 47 -3.75 24.46 10.80
C ASN A 47 -3.01 23.66 9.72
N ASN A 48 -1.83 23.11 10.04
CA ASN A 48 -1.31 21.93 9.37
C ASN A 48 -1.82 20.72 10.16
N SER A 49 -3.15 20.60 10.25
CA SER A 49 -3.78 19.31 10.43
C SER A 49 -3.13 18.41 9.39
N ASN A 50 -2.38 17.39 9.83
CA ASN A 50 -2.05 16.27 8.95
C ASN A 50 -3.33 15.98 8.18
N GLY A 51 -3.34 16.10 6.85
CA GLY A 51 -4.55 16.06 6.02
C GLY A 51 -5.20 14.67 6.00
N LEU A 52 -5.36 14.07 7.16
CA LEU A 52 -5.77 12.74 7.55
C LEU A 52 -7.04 12.81 8.41
N GLU A 53 -7.58 14.01 8.66
CA GLU A 53 -8.91 14.20 9.25
C GLU A 53 -9.99 13.83 8.23
N ASP A 54 -11.08 13.23 8.69
CA ASP A 54 -12.23 12.81 7.87
C ASP A 54 -11.92 11.82 6.72
N LYS A 55 -10.85 11.04 6.87
CA LYS A 55 -10.38 10.06 5.88
C LYS A 55 -10.29 8.64 6.43
N VAL A 56 -10.06 7.69 5.54
CA VAL A 56 -9.65 6.32 5.86
C VAL A 56 -8.13 6.20 5.69
N ILE A 57 -7.45 5.85 6.77
CA ILE A 57 -6.00 5.68 6.78
C ILE A 57 -5.66 4.20 6.62
N ALA A 58 -4.84 3.88 5.62
CA ALA A 58 -4.24 2.55 5.46
C ALA A 58 -2.85 2.51 6.11
N THR A 59 -2.72 1.79 7.22
CA THR A 59 -1.47 1.62 7.98
C THR A 59 -0.92 0.22 7.79
N LEU A 60 0.38 0.10 7.48
CA LEU A 60 1.08 -1.20 7.53
C LEU A 60 1.46 -1.53 8.96
N VAL A 61 0.82 -2.54 9.55
CA VAL A 61 1.05 -2.96 10.95
C VAL A 61 2.22 -3.92 11.04
N ASN A 62 2.25 -4.90 10.13
CA ASN A 62 3.25 -5.96 10.16
C ASN A 62 3.54 -6.48 8.76
N MET A 63 4.71 -7.09 8.59
CA MET A 63 5.09 -7.81 7.40
C MET A 63 5.82 -9.10 7.78
N GLN A 64 5.47 -10.19 7.12
CA GLN A 64 6.06 -11.50 7.35
C GLN A 64 6.45 -12.14 6.03
N GLU A 65 7.54 -12.88 6.01
CA GLU A 65 7.91 -13.66 4.83
C GLU A 65 7.19 -15.02 4.85
N GLU A 66 6.57 -15.36 3.73
CA GLU A 66 5.92 -16.66 3.54
C GLU A 66 6.98 -17.74 3.30
N LYS A 67 7.06 -18.73 4.20
CA LYS A 67 8.12 -19.77 4.18
C LYS A 67 7.70 -21.00 3.37
N VAL A 68 6.41 -21.25 3.18
CA VAL A 68 5.91 -22.48 2.54
C VAL A 68 6.25 -22.52 1.04
N LEU A 69 6.35 -21.35 0.40
CA LEU A 69 6.65 -21.22 -1.03
C LEU A 69 8.16 -21.16 -1.34
N LYS A 70 9.03 -21.41 -0.36
CA LYS A 70 10.50 -21.43 -0.52
C LYS A 70 11.06 -22.73 -1.12
N ASN A 71 10.22 -23.61 -1.64
CA ASN A 71 10.64 -24.88 -2.23
C ASN A 71 11.33 -24.76 -3.61
N LEU A 72 11.69 -23.54 -4.02
CA LEU A 72 12.35 -23.29 -5.29
C LEU A 72 13.86 -23.17 -5.07
N PRO A 73 14.69 -23.91 -5.84
CA PRO A 73 16.14 -23.77 -5.75
C PRO A 73 16.54 -22.35 -6.16
N ALA A 74 17.56 -21.78 -5.49
CA ALA A 74 18.20 -20.56 -5.97
C ALA A 74 18.80 -20.87 -7.35
N TYR A 75 18.16 -20.38 -8.42
CA TYR A 75 18.51 -20.77 -9.77
C TYR A 75 19.91 -20.25 -10.12
N ALA A 76 20.83 -21.17 -10.40
CA ALA A 76 22.04 -20.86 -11.14
C ALA A 76 21.69 -20.91 -12.62
N ILE A 77 21.56 -19.76 -13.28
CA ILE A 77 21.43 -19.75 -14.74
C ILE A 77 22.81 -20.13 -15.30
N GLN A 78 22.97 -21.35 -15.80
CA GLN A 78 24.16 -21.74 -16.55
C GLN A 78 24.04 -21.18 -17.97
N GLN A 79 24.48 -19.94 -18.15
CA GLN A 79 24.62 -19.37 -19.49
C GLN A 79 26.04 -19.67 -19.98
N ALA A 80 26.16 -20.76 -20.74
CA ALA A 80 27.27 -21.19 -21.62
C ALA A 80 28.74 -21.20 -21.13
N ASP A 81 29.08 -20.62 -19.96
CA ASP A 81 30.34 -20.81 -19.22
C ASP A 81 30.41 -20.00 -17.90
N LYS A 82 29.32 -19.30 -17.52
CA LYS A 82 29.26 -18.50 -16.28
C LYS A 82 28.09 -18.95 -15.42
N VAL A 83 28.39 -19.20 -14.14
CA VAL A 83 27.40 -19.41 -13.09
C VAL A 83 26.95 -18.04 -12.62
N VAL A 84 25.74 -17.63 -13.04
CA VAL A 84 25.10 -16.42 -12.50
C VAL A 84 24.18 -16.84 -11.36
N TYR A 85 24.51 -16.39 -10.15
CA TYR A 85 23.66 -16.54 -8.98
C TYR A 85 22.65 -15.39 -8.96
N GLU A 86 21.36 -15.72 -9.05
CA GLU A 86 20.28 -14.77 -8.83
C GLU A 86 19.57 -15.05 -7.50
N ASN A 87 19.17 -13.98 -6.81
CA ASN A 87 18.40 -14.12 -5.59
C ASN A 87 16.96 -14.57 -5.93
N PRO A 88 16.43 -15.61 -5.24
CA PRO A 88 15.09 -16.08 -5.49
C PRO A 88 14.03 -15.00 -5.13
N PRO A 89 12.85 -15.04 -5.74
CA PRO A 89 11.75 -14.13 -5.40
C PRO A 89 11.33 -14.29 -3.94
N VAL A 90 11.18 -13.17 -3.23
CA VAL A 90 10.69 -13.15 -1.84
C VAL A 90 9.18 -12.94 -1.83
N ILE A 91 8.46 -13.82 -1.14
CA ILE A 91 7.01 -13.73 -0.99
C ILE A 91 6.70 -13.20 0.40
N LEU A 92 5.89 -12.14 0.47
CA LEU A 92 5.60 -11.39 1.68
C LEU A 92 4.10 -11.36 1.96
N ASN A 93 3.73 -11.61 3.21
CA ASN A 93 2.41 -11.38 3.78
C ASN A 93 2.40 -10.02 4.47
N LEU A 94 1.55 -9.10 4.00
CA LEU A 94 1.41 -7.75 4.53
C LEU A 94 0.12 -7.64 5.35
N TYR A 95 0.22 -7.15 6.58
CA TYR A 95 -0.93 -6.91 7.45
C TYR A 95 -1.25 -5.42 7.46
N LEU A 96 -2.35 -5.05 6.80
CA LEU A 96 -2.83 -3.68 6.72
C LEU A 96 -3.97 -3.44 7.71
N LEU A 97 -3.93 -2.30 8.39
CA LEU A 97 -5.00 -1.78 9.23
C LEU A 97 -5.65 -0.60 8.50
N PHE A 98 -6.98 -0.63 8.40
CA PHE A 98 -7.78 0.47 7.87
C PHE A 98 -8.52 1.13 9.03
N THR A 99 -8.32 2.44 9.19
CA THR A 99 -8.94 3.22 10.26
C THR A 99 -9.68 4.41 9.67
N ALA A 100 -10.95 4.60 10.01
CA ALA A 100 -11.71 5.79 9.64
C ALA A 100 -11.59 6.84 10.75
N THR A 101 -11.08 8.03 10.42
CA THR A 101 -10.77 9.12 11.36
C THR A 101 -11.82 10.22 11.32
N ASN A 102 -13.03 9.88 10.87
CA ASN A 102 -14.11 10.83 10.76
C ASN A 102 -14.60 11.32 12.12
N THR A 103 -14.88 12.62 12.19
CA THR A 103 -15.48 13.25 13.38
C THR A 103 -16.87 12.68 13.67
N ASN A 104 -17.63 12.35 12.63
CA ASN A 104 -18.92 11.68 12.73
C ASN A 104 -18.75 10.15 12.71
N TYR A 105 -19.04 9.50 13.83
CA TYR A 105 -18.91 8.06 13.99
C TYR A 105 -19.79 7.24 13.04
N ASN A 106 -21.02 7.68 12.75
CA ASN A 106 -21.88 6.97 11.81
C ASN A 106 -21.28 6.98 10.40
N LYS A 107 -20.68 8.11 9.99
CA LYS A 107 -19.96 8.22 8.72
C LYS A 107 -18.73 7.31 8.71
N ALA A 108 -17.99 7.24 9.82
CA ALA A 108 -16.84 6.34 9.97
C ALA A 108 -17.23 4.86 9.77
N LEU A 109 -18.36 4.43 10.34
CA LEU A 109 -18.87 3.06 10.17
C LEU A 109 -19.25 2.76 8.72
N VAL A 110 -19.88 3.71 8.02
CA VAL A 110 -20.22 3.56 6.59
C VAL A 110 -18.93 3.43 5.75
N TYR A 111 -17.92 4.24 6.03
CA TYR A 111 -16.64 4.15 5.35
C TYR A 111 -15.97 2.79 5.56
N LEU A 112 -15.96 2.28 6.80
CA LEU A 112 -15.46 0.93 7.07
C LEU A 112 -16.25 -0.16 6.33
N ALA A 113 -17.58 -0.01 6.21
CA ALA A 113 -18.39 -0.93 5.43
C ALA A 113 -18.00 -0.93 3.94
N TYR A 114 -17.71 0.24 3.36
CA TYR A 114 -17.22 0.36 1.98
C TYR A 114 -15.84 -0.28 1.80
N VAL A 115 -14.93 -0.14 2.76
CA VAL A 115 -13.64 -0.86 2.73
C VAL A 115 -13.86 -2.36 2.65
N VAL A 116 -14.75 -2.91 3.47
CA VAL A 116 -15.08 -4.34 3.45
C VAL A 116 -15.69 -4.75 2.11
N ALA A 117 -16.64 -3.98 1.59
CA ALA A 117 -17.30 -4.25 0.31
C ALA A 117 -16.30 -4.27 -0.85
N PHE A 118 -15.35 -3.32 -0.89
CA PHE A 118 -14.29 -3.27 -1.89
C PHE A 118 -13.47 -4.56 -1.92
N PHE A 119 -13.00 -5.04 -0.76
CA PHE A 119 -12.19 -6.25 -0.69
C PHE A 119 -12.99 -7.53 -0.99
N GLN A 120 -14.31 -7.52 -0.74
CA GLN A 120 -15.19 -8.60 -1.17
C GLN A 120 -15.35 -8.65 -2.69
N GLY A 121 -15.45 -7.49 -3.34
CA GLY A 121 -15.58 -7.36 -4.79
C GLY A 121 -14.29 -7.64 -5.56
N LYS A 122 -13.14 -7.19 -5.05
CA LYS A 122 -11.83 -7.32 -5.72
C LYS A 122 -10.78 -7.96 -4.80
N ARG A 123 -10.55 -9.26 -5.01
CA ARG A 123 -9.62 -10.07 -4.19
C ARG A 123 -8.20 -10.15 -4.73
N ILE A 124 -7.98 -9.91 -6.03
CA ILE A 124 -6.69 -10.11 -6.69
C ILE A 124 -6.30 -8.81 -7.39
N PHE A 125 -5.07 -8.37 -7.16
CA PHE A 125 -4.44 -7.24 -7.83
C PHE A 125 -3.28 -7.77 -8.67
N SER A 126 -3.36 -7.60 -9.98
CA SER A 126 -2.35 -8.02 -10.95
C SER A 126 -2.02 -6.84 -11.87
N ASN A 127 -0.83 -6.84 -12.48
CA ASN A 127 -0.45 -5.79 -13.43
C ASN A 127 -1.41 -5.71 -14.65
N SER A 128 -2.10 -6.80 -14.97
CA SER A 128 -3.12 -6.82 -16.03
C SER A 128 -4.45 -6.19 -15.61
N ASN A 129 -4.84 -6.29 -14.34
CA ASN A 129 -6.12 -5.79 -13.85
C ASN A 129 -6.03 -4.40 -13.20
N THR A 130 -4.84 -4.03 -12.74
CA THR A 130 -4.54 -2.77 -12.08
C THR A 130 -3.16 -2.33 -12.56
N PRO A 131 -3.08 -1.65 -13.71
CA PRO A 131 -1.80 -1.20 -14.23
C PRO A 131 -1.16 -0.20 -13.26
N ILE A 132 0.09 -0.47 -12.89
CA ILE A 132 0.87 0.40 -12.01
C ILE A 132 1.22 1.67 -12.79
N ARG A 133 0.93 2.85 -12.22
CA ARG A 133 1.36 4.12 -12.81
C ARG A 133 2.89 4.23 -12.86
N SER A 134 3.39 4.92 -13.89
CA SER A 134 4.81 5.05 -14.19
C SER A 134 5.62 5.79 -13.12
N ASP A 135 4.99 6.68 -12.35
CA ASP A 135 5.59 7.39 -11.21
C ASP A 135 6.00 6.42 -10.08
N LEU A 136 5.18 5.39 -9.84
CA LEU A 136 5.43 4.38 -8.81
C LEU A 136 6.59 3.47 -9.17
N THR A 137 6.82 3.17 -10.46
CA THR A 137 7.88 2.24 -10.92
C THR A 137 9.32 2.72 -10.65
N SER A 138 9.55 4.02 -10.45
CA SER A 138 10.89 4.59 -10.21
C SER A 138 11.60 4.00 -8.97
N TYR A 139 10.85 3.55 -7.98
CA TYR A 139 11.39 2.94 -6.75
C TYR A 139 11.78 1.45 -6.90
N SER A 140 11.43 0.79 -8.01
CA SER A 140 11.76 -0.64 -8.24
C SER A 140 13.12 -0.84 -8.91
N SER A 141 13.59 0.11 -9.72
CA SER A 141 14.85 -0.01 -10.46
C SER A 141 16.09 0.03 -9.56
N LYS A 142 15.97 0.58 -8.35
CA LYS A 142 17.06 0.74 -7.38
C LYS A 142 17.49 -0.56 -6.68
N TRP A 143 16.69 -1.62 -6.77
CA TRP A 143 16.95 -2.92 -6.11
C TRP A 143 17.43 -4.02 -7.06
N ARG A 144 17.55 -3.74 -8.36
CA ARG A 144 18.29 -4.63 -9.26
C ARG A 144 19.76 -4.44 -8.90
N CYS A 145 20.35 -5.43 -8.25
CA CYS A 145 21.76 -5.44 -7.86
C CYS A 145 22.60 -4.89 -9.01
N SER A 146 23.23 -3.74 -8.78
CA SER A 146 24.32 -3.27 -9.61
C SER A 146 25.32 -4.40 -9.69
N GLY A 147 25.55 -4.92 -10.89
CA GLY A 147 26.58 -5.93 -11.12
C GLY A 147 27.89 -5.42 -10.53
N TYR A 148 28.42 -6.18 -9.56
CA TYR A 148 29.82 -6.08 -9.23
C TYR A 148 30.59 -6.42 -10.52
N LYS A 149 31.37 -5.45 -11.00
CA LYS A 149 32.43 -5.70 -11.99
C LYS A 149 33.55 -6.50 -11.34
#